data_AF-A0AAV5WBD5-F1
#
_entry.id   AF-A0AAV5WBD5-F1
#
_cell.length_a   1.000
_cell.length_b   1.000
_cell.length_c   1.000
_cell.angle_alpha   90.00
_cell.angle_beta   90.00
_cell.angle_gamma   90.00
#
_symmetry.space_group_name_H-M   'P 1'
#
loop_
_entity.id
_entity.type
_entity.pdbx_description
1 polymer ?
#
loop_
_entity_poly.entity_id
_entity_poly.type
_entity_poly.pdbx_seq_one_letter_code
_entity_poly.pdbx_strand_id
1 'polypeptide(L)'
;ARFDFTQPSNESTIILKVGEKKLHVSKQILSVHSPVFAAMFYGEFEEKNKEEIEINEVKYEEFVDLLNMIYPTSIEANARTVAHILKLADLYDCKVVLERAESYLIDTTKFTTAAKLKMADEYRLDHLK
;
A
#
# COMPACT_ATOMS: atom_id res chain seq x y z
N ALA A 1 0.92 -14.81 -8.28
CA ALA A 1 0.80 -14.05 -9.55
C ALA A 1 0.43 -12.61 -9.23
N ARG A 2 0.85 -11.63 -10.05
CA ARG A 2 0.49 -10.21 -9.87
C ARG A 2 -0.96 -10.00 -10.28
N PHE A 3 -1.71 -9.19 -9.54
CA PHE A 3 -3.05 -8.80 -9.93
C PHE A 3 -2.97 -7.73 -11.03
N ASP A 4 -3.80 -7.84 -12.07
CA ASP A 4 -3.88 -6.81 -13.12
C ASP A 4 -4.92 -5.76 -12.72
N PHE A 5 -4.46 -4.63 -12.21
CA PHE A 5 -5.30 -3.50 -11.83
C PHE A 5 -5.65 -2.59 -13.02
N THR A 6 -5.11 -2.83 -14.21
CA THR A 6 -5.33 -1.94 -15.38
C THR A 6 -6.65 -2.20 -16.08
N GLN A 7 -7.33 -3.28 -15.71
CA GLN A 7 -8.63 -3.67 -16.24
C GLN A 7 -9.61 -3.92 -15.10
N PRO A 8 -10.92 -3.67 -15.31
CA PRO A 8 -11.92 -4.02 -14.32
C PRO A 8 -11.99 -5.54 -14.13
N SER A 9 -12.17 -5.94 -12.88
CA SER A 9 -12.52 -7.31 -12.47
C SER A 9 -13.92 -7.34 -11.85
N ASN A 10 -14.46 -8.54 -11.59
CA ASN A 10 -15.77 -8.70 -10.94
C ASN A 10 -15.83 -8.03 -9.54
N GLU A 11 -14.68 -7.84 -8.88
CA GLU A 11 -14.58 -7.23 -7.55
C GLU A 11 -14.28 -5.72 -7.61
N SER A 12 -14.10 -5.16 -8.81
CA SER A 12 -13.75 -3.74 -8.99
C SER A 12 -14.98 -2.87 -8.77
N THR A 13 -14.89 -1.95 -7.81
CA THR A 13 -15.99 -1.08 -7.38
C THR A 13 -15.62 0.39 -7.41
N ILE A 14 -14.35 0.73 -7.68
CA ILE A 14 -13.89 2.11 -7.89
C ILE A 14 -12.65 2.16 -8.77
N ILE A 15 -12.43 3.31 -9.40
CA ILE A 15 -11.19 3.66 -10.09
C ILE A 15 -10.36 4.59 -9.23
N LEU A 16 -9.09 4.23 -9.00
CA LEU A 16 -8.08 5.14 -8.47
C LEU A 16 -7.20 5.63 -9.61
N LYS A 17 -7.14 6.94 -9.81
CA LYS A 17 -6.30 7.59 -10.82
C LYS A 17 -5.00 8.05 -10.17
N VAL A 18 -3.86 7.52 -10.63
CA VAL A 18 -2.52 7.91 -10.16
C VAL A 18 -1.77 8.52 -11.34
N GLY A 19 -1.66 9.86 -11.36
CA GLY A 19 -1.25 10.59 -12.57
C GLY A 19 -2.24 10.30 -13.71
N GLU A 20 -1.77 10.02 -14.92
CA GLU A 20 -2.66 9.72 -16.06
C GLU A 20 -3.14 8.26 -16.14
N LYS A 21 -2.81 7.43 -15.14
CA LYS A 21 -3.09 5.99 -15.17
C LYS A 21 -4.23 5.63 -14.22
N LYS A 22 -5.10 4.74 -14.67
CA LYS A 22 -6.27 4.26 -13.92
C LYS A 22 -6.03 2.87 -13.36
N LEU A 23 -6.45 2.66 -12.11
CA LEU A 23 -6.36 1.40 -11.38
C LEU A 23 -7.76 1.00 -10.90
N HIS A 24 -8.24 -0.15 -11.34
CA HIS A 24 -9.53 -0.70 -10.95
C HIS A 24 -9.36 -1.54 -9.69
N VAL A 25 -10.02 -1.13 -8.60
CA VAL A 25 -9.85 -1.72 -7.27
C VAL A 25 -11.18 -1.92 -6.54
N SER A 26 -11.14 -2.64 -5.43
CA SER A 26 -12.26 -2.92 -4.55
C SER A 26 -12.20 -1.98 -3.35
N LYS A 27 -13.23 -1.14 -3.16
CA LYS A 27 -13.38 -0.30 -1.97
C LYS A 27 -13.30 -1.15 -0.69
N GLN A 28 -13.94 -2.31 -0.69
CA GLN A 28 -14.05 -3.17 0.48
C GLN A 28 -12.68 -3.75 0.89
N ILE A 29 -11.92 -4.31 -0.06
CA ILE A 29 -10.59 -4.88 0.23
C ILE A 29 -9.68 -3.79 0.82
N LEU A 30 -9.58 -2.64 0.16
CA LEU A 30 -8.74 -1.55 0.62
C LEU A 30 -9.17 -1.04 2.01
N SER A 31 -10.48 -0.89 2.25
CA SER A 31 -10.99 -0.36 3.52
C SER A 31 -10.78 -1.31 4.70
N VAL A 32 -10.81 -2.62 4.48
CA VAL A 32 -10.48 -3.62 5.52
C VAL A 32 -9.03 -3.48 5.97
N HIS A 33 -8.13 -3.13 5.05
CA HIS A 33 -6.70 -3.07 5.31
C HIS A 33 -6.18 -1.65 5.64
N SER A 34 -7.01 -0.62 5.47
CA SER A 34 -6.62 0.78 5.62
C SER A 34 -7.79 1.62 6.12
N PRO A 35 -7.73 2.14 7.36
CA PRO A 35 -8.68 3.12 7.86
C PRO A 35 -8.73 4.39 7.00
N VAL A 36 -7.61 4.77 6.38
CA VAL A 36 -7.54 5.92 5.46
C VAL A 36 -8.40 5.68 4.22
N PHE A 37 -8.29 4.52 3.58
CA PHE A 37 -9.16 4.17 2.45
C PHE A 37 -10.63 4.00 2.89
N ALA A 38 -10.88 3.44 4.07
CA ALA A 38 -12.23 3.35 4.62
C ALA A 38 -12.88 4.73 4.78
N ALA A 39 -12.14 5.68 5.35
CA ALA A 39 -12.59 7.07 5.47
C ALA A 39 -12.77 7.73 4.10
N MET A 40 -11.84 7.53 3.17
CA MET A 40 -11.90 8.08 1.81
C MET A 40 -13.14 7.59 1.04
N PHE A 41 -13.49 6.30 1.14
CA PHE A 41 -14.56 5.70 0.33
C PHE A 41 -15.94 5.76 0.97
N TYR A 42 -16.02 5.70 2.30
CA TYR A 42 -17.28 5.56 3.03
C TYR A 42 -17.53 6.69 4.04
N GLY A 43 -16.53 7.54 4.31
CA GLY A 43 -16.69 8.74 5.12
C GLY A 43 -17.51 9.81 4.41
N GLU A 44 -17.76 10.92 5.09
CA GLU A 44 -18.58 12.04 4.59
C GLU A 44 -17.79 13.04 3.71
N PHE A 45 -16.77 12.57 3.01
CA PHE A 45 -15.94 13.38 2.11
C PHE A 45 -16.50 13.41 0.68
N GLU A 46 -16.04 14.34 -0.14
CA GLU A 46 -16.51 14.48 -1.54
C GLU A 46 -16.28 13.21 -2.38
N GLU A 47 -15.28 12.41 -2.01
CA GLU A 47 -14.88 11.15 -2.64
C GLU A 47 -15.96 10.07 -2.57
N LYS A 48 -16.83 10.10 -1.55
CA LYS A 48 -17.84 9.05 -1.28
C LYS A 48 -18.73 8.77 -2.50
N ASN A 49 -19.09 9.82 -3.24
CA ASN A 49 -20.01 9.77 -4.37
C ASN A 49 -19.31 9.71 -5.73
N LYS A 50 -17.96 9.64 -5.76
CA LYS A 50 -17.19 9.58 -7.00
C LYS A 50 -17.00 8.13 -7.46
N GLU A 51 -17.05 7.93 -8.77
CA GLU A 51 -16.69 6.66 -9.42
C GLU A 51 -15.18 6.55 -9.70
N GLU A 52 -14.48 7.70 -9.66
CA GLU A 52 -13.04 7.84 -9.84
C GLU A 52 -12.47 8.81 -8.80
N ILE A 53 -11.40 8.42 -8.13
CA ILE A 53 -10.70 9.24 -7.14
C ILE A 53 -9.25 9.42 -7.57
N GLU A 54 -8.79 10.67 -7.58
CA GLU A 54 -7.40 11.00 -7.87
C GLU A 54 -6.54 10.79 -6.61
N ILE A 55 -5.48 10.01 -6.76
CA ILE A 55 -4.48 9.76 -5.74
C ILE A 55 -3.23 10.58 -6.09
N ASN A 56 -3.00 11.62 -5.29
CA ASN A 56 -1.91 12.56 -5.46
C ASN A 56 -0.65 12.13 -4.70
N GLU A 57 0.49 12.72 -5.05
CA GLU A 57 1.76 12.62 -4.30
C GLU A 57 2.37 11.21 -4.16
N VAL A 58 1.94 10.26 -5.00
CA VAL A 58 2.53 8.92 -5.08
C VAL A 58 2.94 8.59 -6.52
N LYS A 59 4.00 7.78 -6.68
CA LYS A 59 4.37 7.26 -8.00
C LYS A 59 3.50 6.05 -8.33
N TYR A 60 3.04 5.97 -9.57
CA TYR A 60 2.20 4.86 -10.05
C TYR A 60 2.77 3.47 -9.70
N GLU A 61 4.05 3.23 -9.99
CA GLU A 61 4.64 1.90 -9.77
C GLU A 61 4.73 1.54 -8.28
N GLU A 62 5.09 2.51 -7.43
CA GLU A 62 5.15 2.35 -5.97
C GLU A 62 3.76 2.05 -5.40
N PHE A 63 2.72 2.73 -5.91
CA PHE A 63 1.33 2.50 -5.51
C PHE A 63 0.82 1.13 -5.95
N VAL A 64 1.18 0.67 -7.16
CA VAL A 64 0.84 -0.69 -7.61
C VAL A 64 1.53 -1.74 -6.73
N ASP A 65 2.74 -1.49 -6.25
CA ASP A 65 3.40 -2.40 -5.31
C ASP A 65 2.65 -2.46 -3.96
N LEU A 66 2.17 -1.32 -3.44
CA LEU A 66 1.30 -1.29 -2.27
C LEU A 66 0.03 -2.11 -2.49
N LEU A 67 -0.66 -1.92 -3.62
CA LEU A 67 -1.87 -2.68 -3.93
C LEU A 67 -1.61 -4.19 -3.97
N ASN A 68 -0.48 -4.62 -4.53
CA ASN A 68 -0.11 -6.04 -4.53
C ASN A 68 0.17 -6.58 -3.13
N MET A 69 0.68 -5.76 -2.20
CA MET A 69 0.83 -6.14 -0.80
C MET A 69 -0.51 -6.21 -0.05
N ILE A 70 -1.51 -5.40 -0.43
CA ILE A 70 -2.84 -5.42 0.22
C ILE A 70 -3.70 -6.58 -0.31
N TYR A 71 -3.69 -6.79 -1.62
CA TYR A 71 -4.47 -7.85 -2.25
C TYR A 71 -3.91 -9.24 -1.95
N PRO A 72 -4.72 -10.31 -2.05
CA PRO A 72 -4.28 -11.69 -1.83
C PRO A 72 -3.39 -12.21 -2.96
N THR A 73 -2.23 -11.55 -3.15
CA THR A 73 -1.20 -11.92 -4.09
C THR A 73 -0.01 -12.52 -3.34
N SER A 74 0.83 -13.26 -4.05
CA SER A 74 2.06 -13.84 -3.51
C SER A 74 3.26 -12.88 -3.55
N ILE A 75 3.00 -11.57 -3.67
CA ILE A 75 4.05 -10.55 -3.80
C ILE A 75 4.40 -10.05 -2.42
N GLU A 76 5.69 -10.10 -2.11
CA GLU A 76 6.27 -9.62 -0.86
C GLU A 76 7.20 -8.43 -1.11
N ALA A 77 7.51 -7.70 -0.04
CA ALA A 77 8.53 -6.67 -0.05
C ALA A 77 9.92 -7.26 -0.36
N ASN A 78 10.78 -6.45 -0.98
CA ASN A 78 12.17 -6.79 -1.24
C ASN A 78 13.06 -5.54 -1.14
N ALA A 79 14.37 -5.71 -1.33
CA ALA A 79 15.35 -4.64 -1.12
C ALA A 79 15.10 -3.39 -1.98
N ARG A 80 14.42 -3.54 -3.12
CA ARG A 80 14.08 -2.42 -4.00
C ARG A 80 12.77 -1.74 -3.61
N THR A 81 11.84 -2.47 -3.00
CA THR A 81 10.48 -1.98 -2.76
C THR A 81 10.21 -1.60 -1.30
N VAL A 82 10.96 -2.16 -0.35
CA VAL A 82 10.66 -2.03 1.08
C VAL A 82 10.58 -0.57 1.53
N ALA A 83 11.45 0.30 1.01
CA ALA A 83 11.48 1.71 1.41
C ALA A 83 10.18 2.45 1.04
N HIS A 84 9.68 2.30 -0.19
CA HIS A 84 8.42 2.94 -0.57
C HIS A 84 7.20 2.21 -0.02
N ILE A 85 7.28 0.89 0.17
CA ILE A 85 6.21 0.14 0.84
C ILE A 85 6.01 0.62 2.27
N LEU A 86 7.08 0.83 3.06
CA LEU A 86 6.98 1.37 4.41
C LEU A 86 6.34 2.76 4.40
N LYS A 87 6.84 3.66 3.55
CA LYS A 87 6.29 5.02 3.40
C LYS A 87 4.80 5.01 3.08
N LEU A 88 4.39 4.22 2.09
CA LEU A 88 3.00 4.18 1.64
C LEU A 88 2.10 3.46 2.65
N ALA A 89 2.59 2.41 3.29
CA ALA A 89 1.84 1.70 4.31
C ALA A 89 1.62 2.57 5.56
N ASP A 90 2.58 3.39 5.95
CA ASP A 90 2.39 4.41 7.00
C ASP A 90 1.39 5.50 6.55
N LEU A 91 1.56 6.03 5.33
CA LEU A 91 0.66 7.06 4.77
C LEU A 91 -0.82 6.63 4.73
N TYR A 92 -1.08 5.38 4.38
CA TYR A 92 -2.44 4.82 4.29
C TYR A 92 -2.85 4.03 5.54
N ASP A 93 -2.05 4.01 6.61
CA ASP A 93 -2.29 3.24 7.84
C ASP A 93 -2.61 1.74 7.57
N CYS A 94 -1.78 1.12 6.73
CA CYS A 94 -1.86 -0.29 6.34
C CYS A 94 -0.97 -1.16 7.24
N LYS A 95 -1.40 -1.40 8.49
CA LYS A 95 -0.60 -2.14 9.50
C LYS A 95 -0.10 -3.51 9.04
N VAL A 96 -0.95 -4.31 8.41
CA VAL A 96 -0.56 -5.64 7.89
C VAL A 96 0.56 -5.53 6.85
N VAL A 97 0.59 -4.46 6.07
CA VAL A 97 1.65 -4.23 5.08
C VAL A 97 2.95 -3.78 5.77
N LEU A 98 2.86 -2.94 6.81
CA LEU A 98 4.00 -2.56 7.65
C LEU A 98 4.64 -3.80 8.30
N GLU A 99 3.85 -4.66 8.94
CA GLU A 99 4.33 -5.89 9.59
C GLU A 99 5.04 -6.83 8.61
N ARG A 100 4.50 -6.98 7.39
CA ARG A 100 5.15 -7.80 6.35
C ARG A 100 6.45 -7.18 5.84
N ALA A 101 6.48 -5.87 5.66
CA ALA A 101 7.70 -5.15 5.29
C ALA A 101 8.77 -5.22 6.40
N GLU A 102 8.34 -5.15 7.65
CA GLU A 102 9.19 -5.33 8.83
C GLU A 102 9.79 -6.74 8.88
N SER A 103 8.98 -7.78 8.67
CA SER A 103 9.44 -9.17 8.60
C SER A 103 10.55 -9.35 7.55
N TYR A 104 10.38 -8.77 6.36
CA TYR A 104 11.44 -8.74 5.35
C TYR A 104 12.72 -8.06 5.85
N LEU A 105 12.60 -6.93 6.57
CA LEU A 105 13.76 -6.22 7.12
C LEU A 105 14.47 -7.01 8.22
N ILE A 106 13.75 -7.78 9.03
CA ILE A 106 14.36 -8.66 10.04
C ILE A 106 15.25 -9.69 9.33
N ASP A 107 14.70 -10.41 8.35
CA ASP A 107 15.35 -11.55 7.71
C ASP A 107 16.47 -11.17 6.74
N THR A 108 16.38 -10.01 6.08
CA THR A 108 17.31 -9.68 5.00
C THR A 108 18.68 -9.23 5.48
N THR A 109 19.75 -9.64 4.78
CA THR A 109 21.12 -9.12 4.99
C THR A 109 21.48 -7.96 4.07
N LYS A 110 20.54 -7.47 3.27
CA LYS A 110 20.77 -6.44 2.25
C LYS A 110 20.92 -5.01 2.80
N PHE A 111 20.58 -4.81 4.08
CA PHE A 111 20.67 -3.51 4.76
C PHE A 111 21.57 -3.62 5.98
N THR A 112 22.30 -2.54 6.27
CA THR A 112 23.10 -2.43 7.50
C THR A 112 22.17 -2.33 8.72
N THR A 113 22.67 -2.73 9.89
CA THR A 113 21.94 -2.57 11.15
C THR A 113 21.50 -1.12 11.37
N ALA A 114 22.39 -0.15 11.12
CA ALA A 114 22.06 1.27 11.25
C ALA A 114 20.92 1.71 10.31
N ALA A 115 20.88 1.21 9.07
CA ALA A 115 19.79 1.51 8.14
C ALA A 115 18.46 0.89 8.60
N LYS A 116 18.49 -0.35 9.09
CA LYS A 116 17.30 -1.01 9.64
C LYS A 116 16.76 -0.27 10.87
N LEU A 117 17.62 0.10 11.81
CA LEU A 117 17.22 0.87 13.01
C LEU A 117 16.63 2.23 12.64
N LYS A 118 17.21 2.94 11.66
CA LYS A 118 16.63 4.19 11.17
C LYS A 118 15.21 3.98 10.62
N MET A 119 14.99 2.94 9.81
CA MET A 119 13.66 2.62 9.29
C MET A 119 12.70 2.21 10.42
N ALA A 120 13.18 1.46 11.41
CA ALA A 120 12.39 1.04 12.56
C ALA A 120 11.90 2.23 13.40
N ASP A 121 12.75 3.23 13.60
CA ASP A 121 12.38 4.45 14.31
C ASP A 121 11.44 5.32 13.48
N GLU A 122 11.71 5.49 12.18
CA GLU A 122 10.91 6.32 11.26
C GLU A 122 9.46 5.82 11.13
N TYR A 123 9.28 4.50 10.97
CA TYR A 123 7.97 3.87 10.75
C TYR A 123 7.42 3.13 11.97
N ARG A 124 8.04 3.30 13.15
CA ARG A 124 7.65 2.66 14.42
C ARG A 124 7.49 1.14 14.30
N LEU A 125 8.49 0.49 13.72
CA LEU A 125 8.56 -0.96 13.56
C LEU A 125 9.05 -1.58 14.88
N ASP A 126 8.14 -2.16 15.65
CA ASP A 126 8.38 -2.56 17.05
C ASP A 126 9.14 -3.89 17.21
N HIS A 127 9.14 -4.75 16.19
CA HIS A 127 9.83 -6.04 16.19
C HIS A 127 11.25 -5.98 15.60
N LEU A 128 11.58 -4.92 14.85
CA LEU A 128 12.89 -4.73 14.21
C LEU A 128 13.94 -4.06 15.12
N LYS A 129 13.53 -3.47 16.25
CA LYS A 129 14.40 -2.73 17.18
C LYS A 129 15.33 -3.63 17.99
#